data_AF-A0A452YIT9-F1
#
_entry.id   AF-A0A452YIT9-F1
#
_cell.length_a   1.000
_cell.length_b   1.000
_cell.length_c   1.000
_cell.angle_alpha   90.00
_cell.angle_beta   90.00
_cell.angle_gamma   90.00
#
_symmetry.space_group_name_H-M   'P 1'
#
loop_
_entity.id
_entity.type
_entity.pdbx_description
1 polymer ?
#
loop_
_entity_poly.entity_id
_entity_poly.type
_entity_poly.pdbx_seq_one_letter_code
_entity_poly.pdbx_strand_id
1 'polypeptide(L)' 'EAMSYDVVIVGAGPAGLAAAIRLKQLCRAADTDLSVCVLEKGAEVGAHVLSGNVFEPRALDELIPKWRQEDV' A
#
# COMPACT_ATOMS: atom_id res chain seq x y z
N GLU A 1 7.71 5.27 25.18
CA GLU A 1 6.45 4.53 24.97
C GLU A 1 6.52 3.75 23.67
N ALA A 2 5.69 2.71 23.53
CA ALA A 2 5.58 1.89 22.33
C ALA A 2 4.13 1.92 21.83
N MET A 3 3.94 1.91 20.51
CA MET A 3 2.63 1.79 19.86
C MET A 3 2.48 0.37 19.32
N SER A 4 1.33 -0.27 19.57
CA SER A 4 1.04 -1.64 19.13
C SER A 4 0.24 -1.64 17.83
N TYR A 5 0.65 -2.50 16.89
CA TYR A 5 -0.04 -2.77 15.62
C TYR A 5 0.02 -4.27 15.33
N ASP A 6 -0.98 -4.81 14.63
CA ASP A 6 -1.00 -6.21 14.21
C ASP A 6 0.01 -6.46 13.08
N VAL A 7 0.16 -5.46 12.18
CA VAL A 7 1.12 -5.49 11.08
C VAL A 7 1.82 -4.14 10.96
N VAL A 8 3.15 -4.17 10.89
CA VAL A 8 3.98 -3.00 10.56
C VAL A 8 4.71 -3.26 9.24
N ILE A 9 4.52 -2.36 8.28
CA ILE A 9 5.17 -2.38 6.98
C ILE A 9 6.19 -1.25 6.94
N VAL A 10 7.46 -1.58 6.70
CA VAL A 10 8.54 -0.58 6.62
C VAL A 10 8.81 -0.25 5.15
N GLY A 11 8.52 0.99 4.77
CA GLY A 11 8.63 1.56 3.43
C GLY A 11 7.26 1.74 2.76
N ALA A 12 6.92 2.98 2.39
CA ALA A 12 5.72 3.31 1.61
C ALA A 12 6.02 3.37 0.10
N GLY A 13 6.83 2.43 -0.39
CA GLY A 13 7.00 2.19 -1.83
C GLY A 13 5.86 1.35 -2.42
N PRO A 14 5.88 1.06 -3.73
CA PRO A 14 4.82 0.30 -4.39
C PRO A 14 4.51 -1.05 -3.72
N ALA A 15 5.54 -1.80 -3.30
CA ALA A 15 5.36 -3.09 -2.65
C ALA A 15 4.72 -2.97 -1.25
N GLY A 16 5.16 -2.00 -0.44
CA GLY A 16 4.64 -1.80 0.92
C GLY A 16 3.19 -1.32 0.90
N LEU A 17 2.87 -0.36 0.02
CA LEU A 17 1.51 0.11 -0.17
C LEU A 17 0.62 -0.98 -0.76
N ALA A 18 1.10 -1.77 -1.73
CA ALA A 18 0.35 -2.89 -2.27
C ALA A 18 -0.01 -3.93 -1.20
N ALA A 19 0.95 -4.28 -0.33
CA ALA A 19 0.72 -5.17 0.79
C ALA A 19 -0.32 -4.60 1.77
N ALA A 20 -0.21 -3.33 2.14
CA ALA A 20 -1.14 -2.66 3.05
C ALA A 20 -2.58 -2.64 2.49
N ILE A 21 -2.73 -2.26 1.21
CA ILE A 21 -4.01 -2.23 0.51
C ILE A 21 -4.62 -3.64 0.47
N ARG A 22 -3.84 -4.64 0.05
CA ARG A 22 -4.32 -6.02 -0.05
C ARG A 22 -4.73 -6.58 1.31
N LEU A 23 -3.96 -6.30 2.36
CA LEU A 23 -4.32 -6.70 3.72
C LEU A 23 -5.67 -6.11 4.14
N LYS A 24 -5.88 -4.81 3.96
CA LYS A 24 -7.18 -4.21 4.32
C LYS A 24 -8.33 -4.68 3.43
N GLN A 25 -8.09 -4.99 2.15
CA GLN A 25 -9.09 -5.65 1.30
C GLN A 25 -9.49 -7.04 1.83
N LEU A 26 -8.50 -7.85 2.22
CA LEU A 26 -8.75 -9.17 2.81
C LEU A 26 -9.47 -9.08 4.15
N CYS A 27 -9.10 -8.11 5.00
CA CYS A 27 -9.78 -7.82 6.26
C CYS A 27 -11.27 -7.53 6.03
N ARG A 28 -11.57 -6.64 5.07
CA ARG A 28 -12.96 -6.32 4.69
C ARG A 28 -13.73 -7.54 4.20
N ALA A 29 -13.09 -8.40 3.40
CA ALA A 29 -13.73 -9.62 2.88
C ALA A 29 -13.99 -10.68 3.97
N ALA A 30 -13.13 -10.74 5.00
CA ALA A 30 -13.22 -11.68 6.10
C ALA A 30 -13.97 -11.14 7.33
N ASP A 31 -14.49 -9.90 7.27
CA ASP A 31 -15.08 -9.17 8.41
C ASP A 31 -14.16 -9.15 9.65
N THR A 32 -12.87 -8.90 9.40
CA THR A 32 -11.85 -8.73 10.44
C THR A 32 -11.29 -7.32 10.43
N ASP A 33 -10.76 -6.88 11.57
CA ASP A 33 -10.08 -5.58 11.64
C ASP A 33 -8.66 -5.74 12.19
N LEU A 34 -7.69 -5.72 11.26
CA LEU A 34 -6.28 -5.62 11.59
C LEU A 34 -5.83 -4.16 11.54
N SER A 35 -5.10 -3.76 12.57
CA SER A 35 -4.36 -2.51 12.63
C SER A 35 -3.06 -2.64 11.81
N VAL A 36 -2.95 -1.83 10.76
CA VAL A 36 -1.81 -1.84 9.83
C VAL A 36 -1.13 -0.48 9.86
N CYS A 37 0.16 -0.46 10.20
CA CYS A 37 1.00 0.73 10.15
C CYS A 37 1.97 0.66 8.97
N VAL A 38 2.04 1.71 8.16
CA VAL A 38 3.04 1.86 7.11
C VAL A 38 3.98 2.99 7.52
N LEU A 39 5.27 2.68 7.65
CA LEU A 39 6.30 3.63 8.04
C LEU A 39 7.13 4.05 6.83
N GLU A 40 7.25 5.34 6.58
CA GLU A 40 8.08 5.89 5.49
C GLU A 40 9.10 6.86 6.06
N LYS A 41 10.32 6.83 5.52
CA LYS A 41 11.40 7.76 5.89
C LYS A 41 11.19 9.15 5.29
N GLY A 42 10.58 9.22 4.12
CA GLY A 42 10.24 10.47 3.43
C GLY A 42 9.33 11.35 4.26
N ALA A 43 9.49 12.67 4.11
CA ALA A 43 8.55 13.64 4.69
C ALA A 43 7.13 13.44 4.15
N GLU A 44 7.03 12.89 2.94
CA GLU A 44 5.80 12.56 2.23
C GLU A 44 5.96 11.20 1.53
N VAL A 45 4.85 10.49 1.32
CA VAL A 45 4.85 9.25 0.54
C VAL A 45 5.34 9.55 -0.87
N GLY A 46 6.31 8.77 -1.35
CA GLY A 46 6.89 8.97 -2.67
C GLY A 46 8.13 9.88 -2.72
N ALA A 47 8.43 10.65 -1.67
CA ALA A 47 9.56 11.59 -1.67
C ALA A 47 10.94 10.96 -1.92
N HIS A 48 11.08 9.65 -1.65
CA HIS A 48 12.31 8.88 -1.93
C HIS A 48 12.15 7.87 -3.07
N VAL A 49 11.02 7.86 -3.78
CA VAL A 49 10.83 6.94 -4.91
C VAL A 49 11.55 7.51 -6.12
N LEU A 50 12.55 6.78 -6.61
CA LEU A 50 13.23 7.06 -7.86
C LEU A 50 13.05 5.85 -8.79
N SER A 51 12.50 6.08 -9.98
CA SER A 51 12.21 5.02 -10.96
C SER A 51 12.22 5.57 -12.38
N GLY A 52 12.63 4.74 -13.34
CA GLY A 52 12.41 5.01 -14.77
C GLY A 52 10.94 4.84 -15.19
N ASN A 53 10.12 4.27 -14.30
CA ASN A 53 8.67 4.13 -14.42
C ASN A 53 8.17 3.45 -15.71
N VAL A 54 8.96 2.53 -16.27
CA VAL A 54 8.48 1.57 -17.27
C VAL A 54 7.72 0.47 -16.53
N PHE A 55 6.40 0.62 -16.48
CA PHE A 55 5.54 -0.14 -15.57
C PHE A 55 4.67 -1.13 -16.35
N GLU A 56 4.67 -2.38 -15.89
CA GLU A 56 3.78 -3.43 -16.40
C GLU A 56 2.49 -3.46 -15.55
N PRO A 57 1.32 -3.10 -16.10
CA PRO A 57 0.16 -2.75 -15.29
C PRO A 57 -0.62 -3.90 -14.68
N ARG A 58 -0.38 -5.17 -15.05
CA ARG A 58 -1.12 -6.33 -14.50
C ARG A 58 -1.28 -6.31 -12.97
N ALA A 59 -0.21 -5.99 -12.24
CA ALA A 59 -0.25 -5.97 -10.77
C ALA A 59 -1.22 -4.91 -10.22
N LEU A 60 -1.32 -3.76 -10.89
CA LEU A 60 -2.24 -2.71 -10.48
C LEU A 60 -3.68 -3.02 -10.91
N ASP A 61 -3.84 -3.68 -12.07
CA ASP A 61 -5.14 -4.20 -12.54
C ASP A 61 -5.74 -5.22 -11.57
N GLU A 62 -4.90 -6.09 -10.98
CA GLU A 62 -5.30 -7.06 -9.96
C GLU A 62 -5.58 -6.43 -8.59
N LEU A 63 -4.78 -5.45 -8.19
CA LEU A 63 -4.88 -4.85 -6.86
C LEU A 63 -6.00 -3.81 -6.76
N ILE A 64 -6.13 -2.95 -7.78
CA ILE A 64 -7.10 -1.85 -7.84
C ILE A 64 -7.80 -1.90 -9.19
N PRO A 65 -8.87 -2.73 -9.32
CA PRO A 65 -9.61 -2.81 -10.57
C PRO A 65 -10.13 -1.43 -10.97
N LYS A 66 -9.95 -1.06 -12.24
CA LYS A 66 -10.36 0.24 -12.81
C LYS A 66 -9.59 1.47 -12.30
N TRP A 67 -8.38 1.30 -11.75
CA TRP A 67 -7.51 2.43 -11.37
C TRP A 67 -7.28 3.47 -12.49
N ARG A 68 -7.40 3.07 -13.77
CA ARG A 68 -7.29 3.96 -14.93
C ARG A 68 -8.50 4.89 -15.15
N GLN A 69 -9.60 4.66 -14.45
CA GLN A 69 -10.84 5.43 -14.54
C GLN A 69 -11.04 6.37 -13.35
N GLU A 70 -10.18 6.24 -12.32
CA GLU A 70 -10.16 7.21 -11.22
C GLU A 70 -9.49 8.49 -11.74
N ASP A 71 -10.21 9.61 -11.68
CA ASP A 71 -9.63 10.93 -11.93
C ASP A 71 -8.54 11.18 -10.88
N VAL A 72 -7.32 11.45 -11.33
CA VAL A 72 -6.16 11.83 -10.50
C VAL A 72 -6.13 13.33 -10.32
#